data_AF-A0A2P4XFU1-F1
#
_entry.id   AF-A0A2P4XFU1-F1
#
_cell.length_a   1.000
_cell.length_b   1.000
_cell.length_c   1.000
_cell.angle_alpha   90.00
_cell.angle_beta   90.00
_cell.angle_gamma   90.00
#
_symmetry.space_group_name_H-M   'P 1'
#
loop_
_entity.id
_entity.type
_entity.pdbx_description
1 polymer ?
#
loop_
_entity_poly.entity_id
_entity_poly.type
_entity_poly.pdbx_seq_one_letter_code
_entity_poly.pdbx_strand_id
1 'polypeptide(L)'
;MIGKDVPQPKLTDDKEEYMRWKSEVTLRFPSLMLSDITYGNERLRDMFKIDELKDQMEAPSLLWGRITAHFTKGDGVNHDYILRDVVNHELKPGQTVDAYVKRSEELVRRLREATGNLEEWEHASILLSNSQQVFREVTEQNTLWCRKNERRTLTRAEVTRRLRQAEQARSQVDGLQAALPVQRAAQTVNFVNKAAGK
;
A
#
# COMPACT_ATOMS: atom_id res chain seq x y z
N MET A 1 -20.19 13.30 5.33
CA MET A 1 -20.40 13.71 6.73
C MET A 1 -20.60 12.47 7.59
N ILE A 2 -19.52 11.78 7.99
CA ILE A 2 -19.60 10.66 8.93
C ILE A 2 -18.43 10.87 9.89
N GLY A 3 -18.71 11.50 11.03
CA GLY A 3 -17.67 11.96 11.96
C GLY A 3 -18.25 12.59 13.23
N LYS A 4 -19.48 12.21 13.60
CA LYS A 4 -20.00 12.49 14.93
C LYS A 4 -20.15 11.15 15.63
N ASP A 5 -19.55 11.03 16.80
CA ASP A 5 -19.78 9.92 17.73
C ASP A 5 -21.29 9.76 17.91
N VAL A 6 -21.81 8.66 17.38
CA VAL A 6 -23.22 8.35 17.52
C VAL A 6 -23.36 7.61 18.85
N PRO A 7 -24.17 8.13 19.78
CA PRO A 7 -24.38 7.48 21.06
C PRO A 7 -24.77 6.02 20.82
N GLN A 8 -24.09 5.10 21.51
CA GLN A 8 -24.49 3.69 21.46
C GLN A 8 -25.92 3.58 22.00
N PRO A 9 -26.88 3.04 21.24
CA PRO A 9 -28.19 2.75 21.78
C PRO A 9 -28.00 1.73 22.92
N LYS A 10 -28.49 2.04 24.12
CA LYS A 10 -28.66 1.04 25.17
C LYS A 10 -29.80 0.15 24.70
N LEU A 11 -29.50 -1.07 24.26
CA LEU A 11 -30.55 -2.04 23.97
C LEU A 11 -30.89 -2.76 25.26
N THR A 12 -32.06 -2.43 25.80
CA THR A 12 -32.74 -3.27 26.77
C THR A 12 -33.58 -4.34 26.04
N ASP A 13 -34.18 -5.29 26.75
CA ASP A 13 -35.11 -6.29 26.18
C ASP A 13 -36.40 -5.67 25.58
N ASP A 14 -36.47 -4.35 25.47
CA ASP A 14 -37.57 -3.63 24.85
C ASP A 14 -37.55 -3.81 23.32
N LYS A 15 -38.63 -4.39 22.82
CA LYS A 15 -38.92 -4.58 21.41
C LYS A 15 -38.86 -3.28 20.61
N GLU A 16 -39.27 -2.14 21.19
CA GLU A 16 -39.22 -0.84 20.50
C GLU A 16 -37.77 -0.37 20.30
N GLU A 17 -36.90 -0.56 21.29
CA GLU A 17 -35.48 -0.25 21.18
C GLU A 17 -34.78 -1.17 20.17
N TYR A 18 -35.09 -2.47 20.15
CA TYR A 18 -34.61 -3.39 19.13
C TYR A 18 -35.01 -2.97 17.71
N MET A 19 -36.27 -2.57 17.52
CA MET A 19 -36.76 -2.12 16.21
C MET A 19 -36.11 -0.80 15.78
N ARG A 20 -35.88 0.11 16.74
CA ARG A 20 -35.13 1.35 16.51
C ARG A 20 -33.68 1.07 16.10
N TRP A 21 -32.98 0.20 16.82
CA TRP A 21 -31.63 -0.26 16.44
C TRP A 21 -31.61 -0.87 15.06
N LYS A 22 -32.50 -1.83 14.77
CA LYS A 22 -32.58 -2.49 13.46
C LYS A 22 -32.78 -1.48 12.33
N SER A 23 -33.57 -0.43 12.57
CA SER A 23 -33.78 0.66 11.60
C SER A 23 -32.52 1.51 11.38
N GLU A 24 -31.81 1.91 12.44
CA GLU A 24 -30.58 2.70 12.35
C GLU A 24 -29.44 1.92 11.67
N VAL A 25 -29.35 0.63 11.97
CA VAL A 25 -28.36 -0.30 11.42
C VAL A 25 -28.60 -0.51 9.91
N THR A 26 -29.85 -0.69 9.50
CA THR A 26 -30.25 -0.80 8.07
C THR A 26 -30.02 0.49 7.29
N LEU A 27 -30.07 1.66 7.94
CA LEU A 27 -29.78 2.94 7.31
C LEU A 27 -28.28 3.14 7.04
N ARG A 28 -27.40 2.55 7.85
CA ARG A 28 -25.94 2.67 7.70
C ARG A 28 -25.32 1.55 6.87
N PHE A 29 -25.94 0.37 6.88
CA PHE A 29 -25.47 -0.80 6.18
C PHE A 29 -26.59 -1.39 5.35
N PRO A 30 -26.35 -1.72 4.05
CA PRO A 30 -27.33 -2.42 3.24
C PRO A 30 -27.82 -3.68 3.96
N SER A 31 -29.12 -4.00 3.85
CA SER A 31 -29.75 -5.16 4.49
C SER A 31 -29.04 -6.49 4.19
N LEU A 32 -28.40 -6.59 3.01
CA LEU A 32 -27.60 -7.73 2.59
C LEU A 32 -26.31 -7.91 3.43
N MET A 33 -25.61 -6.83 3.75
CA MET A 33 -24.41 -6.87 4.60
C MET A 33 -24.75 -7.36 6.01
N LEU A 34 -25.93 -6.99 6.52
CA LEU A 34 -26.41 -7.44 7.84
C LEU A 34 -26.74 -8.91 7.90
N SER A 35 -27.45 -9.45 6.92
CA SER A 35 -27.70 -10.89 6.86
C SER A 35 -26.40 -11.68 6.73
N ASP A 36 -25.43 -11.16 6.00
CA ASP A 36 -24.14 -11.82 5.82
C ASP A 36 -23.31 -11.79 7.11
N ILE A 37 -23.31 -10.67 7.83
CA ILE A 37 -22.67 -10.56 9.16
C ILE A 37 -23.35 -11.52 10.14
N THR A 38 -24.68 -11.46 10.29
CA THR A 38 -25.38 -12.18 11.36
C THR A 38 -25.60 -13.66 11.06
N TYR A 39 -25.72 -14.06 9.79
CA TYR A 39 -26.17 -15.40 9.39
C TYR A 39 -25.24 -16.13 8.43
N GLY A 40 -24.59 -15.46 7.47
CA GLY A 40 -24.07 -16.13 6.26
C GLY A 40 -22.56 -16.20 6.03
N ASN A 41 -21.73 -15.32 6.61
CA ASN A 41 -20.32 -15.18 6.21
C ASN A 41 -19.36 -15.46 7.37
N GLU A 42 -18.63 -16.59 7.30
CA GLU A 42 -17.64 -17.00 8.31
C GLU A 42 -16.57 -15.94 8.58
N ARG A 43 -16.11 -15.24 7.53
CA ARG A 43 -15.10 -14.17 7.66
C ARG A 43 -15.66 -12.98 8.44
N LEU A 44 -16.93 -12.61 8.24
CA LEU A 44 -17.56 -11.51 8.98
C LEU A 44 -17.92 -11.92 10.40
N ARG A 45 -18.35 -13.18 10.61
CA ARG A 45 -18.57 -13.76 11.95
C ARG A 45 -17.31 -13.76 12.79
N ASP A 46 -16.18 -14.18 12.21
CA ASP A 46 -14.88 -14.15 12.86
C ASP A 46 -14.41 -12.70 13.11
N MET A 47 -14.50 -11.84 12.09
CA MET A 47 -14.10 -10.43 12.18
C MET A 47 -14.84 -9.64 13.26
N PHE A 48 -16.15 -9.88 13.43
CA PHE A 48 -16.96 -9.26 14.48
C PHE A 48 -17.11 -10.15 15.72
N LYS A 49 -16.44 -11.30 15.75
CA LYS A 49 -16.41 -12.26 16.86
C LYS A 49 -17.82 -12.61 17.36
N ILE A 50 -18.73 -12.88 16.43
CA ILE A 50 -20.18 -13.02 16.72
C ILE A 50 -20.45 -14.21 17.63
N ASP A 51 -19.65 -15.26 17.54
CA ASP A 51 -19.79 -16.43 18.41
C ASP A 51 -19.48 -16.11 19.87
N GLU A 52 -18.68 -15.08 20.17
CA GLU A 52 -18.45 -14.58 21.54
C GLU A 52 -19.67 -13.85 22.13
N LEU A 53 -20.63 -13.44 21.28
CA LEU A 53 -21.81 -12.67 21.68
C LEU A 53 -23.06 -13.53 21.85
N LYS A 54 -23.03 -14.80 21.43
CA LYS A 54 -24.23 -15.64 21.23
C LYS A 54 -25.12 -15.79 22.48
N ASP A 55 -24.53 -15.68 23.68
CA ASP A 55 -25.23 -15.86 24.96
C ASP A 55 -25.30 -14.58 25.80
N GLN A 56 -25.00 -13.41 25.23
CA GLN A 56 -25.00 -12.14 25.94
C GLN A 56 -26.32 -11.41 25.76
N MET A 57 -26.96 -10.99 26.87
CA MET A 57 -28.20 -10.20 26.84
C MET A 57 -28.04 -8.89 26.04
N GLU A 58 -26.84 -8.31 26.08
CA GLU A 58 -26.47 -7.09 25.33
C GLU A 58 -25.90 -7.37 23.93
N ALA A 59 -26.00 -8.61 23.41
CA ALA A 59 -25.39 -9.00 22.13
C ALA A 59 -25.68 -8.06 20.96
N PRO A 60 -26.91 -7.51 20.78
CA PRO A 60 -27.19 -6.55 19.72
C PRO A 60 -26.43 -5.22 19.88
N SER A 61 -26.26 -4.72 21.11
CA SER A 61 -25.54 -3.48 21.40
C SER A 61 -24.04 -3.67 21.20
N LEU A 62 -23.51 -4.81 21.66
CA LEU A 62 -22.11 -5.15 21.52
C LEU A 62 -21.72 -5.40 20.07
N LEU A 63 -22.58 -6.08 19.30
CA LEU A 63 -22.38 -6.25 17.86
C LEU A 63 -22.37 -4.90 17.14
N TRP A 64 -23.28 -3.98 17.49
CA TRP A 64 -23.28 -2.63 16.95
C TRP A 64 -22.05 -1.83 17.33
N GLY A 65 -21.61 -1.93 18.58
CA GLY A 65 -20.37 -1.34 19.04
C GLY A 65 -19.18 -1.81 18.22
N ARG A 66 -19.10 -3.12 17.94
CA ARG A 66 -18.03 -3.73 17.11
C ARG A 66 -18.11 -3.32 15.65
N ILE A 67 -19.30 -3.34 15.04
CA ILE A 67 -19.52 -2.91 13.65
C ILE A 67 -19.16 -1.43 13.52
N THR A 68 -19.71 -0.57 14.38
CA THR A 68 -19.42 0.86 14.37
C THR A 68 -17.94 1.10 14.57
N ALA A 69 -17.33 0.54 15.62
CA ALA A 69 -15.91 0.69 15.88
C ALA A 69 -15.03 0.24 14.71
N HIS A 70 -15.40 -0.81 13.98
CA HIS A 70 -14.68 -1.27 12.79
C HIS A 70 -14.78 -0.27 11.63
N PHE A 71 -16.00 0.20 11.32
CA PHE A 71 -16.23 1.09 10.17
C PHE A 71 -15.95 2.57 10.46
N THR A 72 -15.86 2.96 11.74
CA THR A 72 -15.41 4.30 12.16
C THR A 72 -13.95 4.31 12.61
N LYS A 73 -13.22 3.20 12.44
CA LYS A 73 -11.79 3.14 12.73
C LYS A 73 -11.02 3.93 11.67
N GLY A 74 -10.27 4.93 12.08
CA GLY A 74 -9.53 5.79 11.15
C GLY A 74 -10.47 6.63 10.29
N ASP A 75 -10.16 6.77 9.01
CA ASP A 75 -11.00 7.46 8.02
C ASP A 75 -12.14 6.57 7.45
N GLY A 76 -12.31 5.35 7.99
CA GLY A 76 -13.29 4.38 7.52
C GLY A 76 -12.87 3.62 6.26
N VAL A 77 -11.64 3.81 5.77
CA VAL A 77 -11.10 3.05 4.64
C VAL A 77 -10.55 1.72 5.14
N ASN A 78 -10.92 0.62 4.48
CA ASN A 78 -10.35 -0.69 4.79
C ASN A 78 -8.86 -0.74 4.41
N HIS A 79 -8.00 -0.94 5.41
CA HIS A 79 -6.55 -0.96 5.28
C HIS A 79 -6.02 -2.05 4.34
N ASP A 80 -6.77 -3.14 4.12
CA ASP A 80 -6.35 -4.24 3.24
C ASP A 80 -6.22 -3.75 1.79
N TYR A 81 -7.12 -2.86 1.36
CA TYR A 81 -7.04 -2.26 0.02
C TYR A 81 -5.82 -1.36 -0.11
N ILE A 82 -5.49 -0.59 0.94
CA ILE A 82 -4.32 0.29 0.92
C ILE A 82 -3.04 -0.55 0.96
N LEU A 83 -2.98 -1.60 1.77
CA LEU A 83 -1.84 -2.52 1.80
C LEU A 83 -1.63 -3.19 0.43
N ARG A 84 -2.72 -3.61 -0.23
CA ARG A 84 -2.67 -4.10 -1.60
C ARG A 84 -2.10 -3.05 -2.55
N ASP A 85 -2.49 -1.78 -2.43
CA ASP A 85 -1.94 -0.70 -3.24
C ASP A 85 -0.44 -0.49 -2.96
N VAL A 86 0.00 -0.56 -1.70
CA VAL A 86 1.43 -0.49 -1.31
C VAL A 86 2.22 -1.62 -1.98
N VAL A 87 1.74 -2.86 -1.84
CA VAL A 87 2.43 -4.06 -2.34
C VAL A 87 2.46 -4.11 -3.87
N ASN A 88 1.45 -3.55 -4.56
CA ASN A 88 1.40 -3.55 -6.04
C ASN A 88 1.92 -2.26 -6.67
N HIS A 89 2.39 -1.29 -5.87
CA HIS A 89 2.98 -0.07 -6.41
C HIS A 89 4.37 -0.36 -6.97
N GLU A 90 4.45 -0.68 -8.25
CA GLU A 90 5.70 -0.91 -8.98
C GLU A 90 6.33 0.38 -9.51
N LEU A 91 7.66 0.44 -9.48
CA LEU A 91 8.42 1.46 -10.21
C LEU A 91 8.26 1.22 -11.71
N LYS A 92 7.78 2.22 -12.45
CA LYS A 92 7.56 2.10 -13.90
C LYS A 92 8.77 2.59 -14.71
N PRO A 93 9.04 2.02 -15.90
CA PRO A 93 10.06 2.54 -16.80
C PRO A 93 9.83 4.03 -17.11
N GLY A 94 10.87 4.85 -16.98
CA GLY A 94 10.79 6.30 -17.20
C GLY A 94 10.25 7.12 -16.01
N GLN A 95 9.74 6.46 -14.96
CA GLN A 95 9.43 7.12 -13.69
C GLN A 95 10.73 7.32 -12.89
N THR A 96 10.87 8.47 -12.22
CA THR A 96 12.01 8.71 -11.34
C THR A 96 11.87 7.96 -10.02
N VAL A 97 13.00 7.59 -9.42
CA VAL A 97 13.04 6.95 -8.09
C VAL A 97 12.35 7.82 -7.04
N ASP A 98 12.55 9.14 -7.08
CA ASP A 98 11.94 10.06 -6.13
C ASP A 98 10.42 10.10 -6.23
N ALA A 99 9.87 10.13 -7.44
CA ALA A 99 8.42 10.12 -7.64
C ALA A 99 7.79 8.79 -7.16
N TYR A 100 8.47 7.69 -7.42
CA TYR A 100 8.08 6.35 -6.96
C TYR A 100 8.09 6.22 -5.43
N VAL A 101 9.20 6.58 -4.78
CA VAL A 101 9.33 6.50 -3.32
C VAL A 101 8.32 7.41 -2.64
N LYS A 102 8.16 8.66 -3.13
CA LYS A 102 7.18 9.61 -2.59
C LYS A 102 5.74 9.06 -2.66
N ARG A 103 5.37 8.41 -3.76
CA ARG A 103 4.03 7.82 -3.89
C ARG A 103 3.84 6.62 -2.96
N SER A 104 4.87 5.79 -2.78
CA SER A 104 4.84 4.68 -1.83
C SER A 104 4.72 5.17 -0.38
N GLU A 105 5.47 6.21 0.00
CA GLU A 105 5.37 6.84 1.33
C GLU A 105 3.97 7.40 1.61
N GLU A 106 3.34 8.00 0.60
CA GLU A 106 1.97 8.49 0.69
C GLU A 106 0.95 7.35 0.92
N LEU A 107 1.14 6.19 0.28
CA LEU A 107 0.30 5.01 0.53
C LEU A 107 0.49 4.46 1.95
N VAL A 108 1.74 4.43 2.46
CA VAL A 108 2.02 4.00 3.84
C VAL A 108 1.46 4.99 4.86
N ARG A 109 1.49 6.29 4.58
CA ARG A 109 0.83 7.31 5.42
C ARG A 109 -0.67 7.04 5.52
N ARG A 110 -1.34 6.83 4.39
CA ARG A 110 -2.76 6.47 4.34
C ARG A 110 -3.06 5.15 5.05
N LEU A 111 -2.16 4.16 4.94
CA LEU A 111 -2.30 2.88 5.63
C LEU A 111 -2.34 3.07 7.15
N ARG A 112 -1.46 3.92 7.69
CA ARG A 112 -1.41 4.24 9.12
C ARG A 112 -2.66 5.01 9.58
N GLU A 113 -3.18 5.90 8.75
CA GLU A 113 -4.44 6.62 8.99
C GLU A 113 -5.65 5.67 9.04
N ALA A 114 -5.65 4.64 8.20
CA ALA A 114 -6.61 3.53 8.24
C ALA A 114 -6.31 2.49 9.35
N THR A 115 -5.43 2.82 10.30
CA THR A 115 -4.99 1.97 11.43
C THR A 115 -4.31 0.66 11.03
N GLY A 116 -3.86 0.55 9.78
CA GLY A 116 -2.95 -0.50 9.35
C GLY A 116 -1.54 -0.25 9.88
N ASN A 117 -0.77 -1.32 10.02
CA ASN A 117 0.63 -1.25 10.40
C ASN A 117 1.50 -1.80 9.27
N LEU A 118 2.65 -1.18 9.05
CA LEU A 118 3.69 -1.66 8.16
C LEU A 118 5.02 -1.19 8.72
N GLU A 119 5.86 -2.15 9.10
CA GLU A 119 7.18 -1.85 9.66
C GLU A 119 8.08 -1.24 8.58
N GLU A 120 9.08 -0.46 8.99
CA GLU A 120 9.96 0.23 8.05
C GLU A 120 10.69 -0.74 7.12
N TRP A 121 11.18 -1.86 7.66
CA TRP A 121 11.92 -2.86 6.88
C TRP A 121 11.02 -3.59 5.88
N GLU A 122 9.73 -3.76 6.18
CA GLU A 122 8.74 -4.33 5.27
C GLU A 122 8.52 -3.36 4.11
N HIS A 123 8.30 -2.08 4.42
CA HIS A 123 8.18 -1.03 3.40
C HIS A 123 9.43 -0.94 2.51
N ALA A 124 10.61 -0.97 3.12
CA ALA A 124 11.90 -0.94 2.41
C ALA A 124 12.07 -2.17 1.50
N SER A 125 11.67 -3.36 1.97
CA SER A 125 11.71 -4.58 1.18
C SER A 125 10.76 -4.53 -0.02
N ILE A 126 9.52 -4.04 0.20
CA ILE A 126 8.53 -3.85 -0.87
C ILE A 126 9.09 -2.90 -1.93
N LEU A 127 9.68 -1.76 -1.53
CA LEU A 127 10.25 -0.79 -2.47
C LEU A 127 11.29 -1.42 -3.41
N LEU A 128 12.15 -2.30 -2.90
CA LEU A 128 13.16 -3.01 -3.69
C LEU A 128 12.56 -4.07 -4.60
N SER A 129 11.66 -4.92 -4.09
CA SER A 129 11.00 -5.95 -4.88
C SER A 129 10.22 -5.34 -6.05
N ASN A 130 9.49 -4.27 -5.79
CA ASN A 130 8.68 -3.56 -6.77
C ASN A 130 9.50 -2.73 -7.77
N SER A 131 10.82 -2.65 -7.59
CA SER A 131 11.75 -2.03 -8.54
C SER A 131 12.39 -3.03 -9.52
N GLN A 132 12.16 -4.34 -9.35
CA GLN A 132 12.86 -5.41 -10.09
C GLN A 132 12.77 -5.27 -11.62
N GLN A 133 11.64 -4.80 -12.15
CA GLN A 133 11.48 -4.62 -13.60
C GLN A 133 12.40 -3.53 -14.17
N VAL A 134 12.76 -2.53 -13.35
CA VAL A 134 13.58 -1.38 -13.78
C VAL A 134 15.02 -1.52 -13.33
N PHE A 135 15.26 -2.06 -12.13
CA PHE A 135 16.58 -2.19 -11.50
C PHE A 135 16.83 -3.60 -10.97
N ARG A 136 16.73 -4.59 -11.87
CA ARG A 136 16.90 -6.02 -11.55
C ARG A 136 18.16 -6.31 -10.71
N GLU A 137 19.30 -5.74 -11.08
CA GLU A 137 20.57 -5.96 -10.40
C GLU A 137 20.52 -5.52 -8.93
N VAL A 138 19.85 -4.41 -8.62
CA VAL A 138 19.70 -3.93 -7.23
C VAL A 138 18.88 -4.92 -6.40
N THR A 139 17.81 -5.47 -6.96
CA THR A 139 16.97 -6.48 -6.28
C THR A 139 17.74 -7.78 -6.05
N GLU A 140 18.58 -8.20 -7.01
CA GLU A 140 19.44 -9.38 -6.89
C GLU A 140 20.52 -9.19 -5.81
N GLN A 141 21.19 -8.03 -5.81
CA GLN A 141 22.16 -7.67 -4.76
C GLN A 141 21.51 -7.63 -3.37
N ASN A 142 20.29 -7.11 -3.26
CA ASN A 142 19.56 -7.12 -2.00
C ASN A 142 19.23 -8.55 -1.53
N THR A 143 18.83 -9.43 -2.46
CA THR A 143 18.58 -10.84 -2.15
C THR A 143 19.82 -11.51 -1.57
N LEU A 144 21.00 -11.22 -2.12
CA LEU A 144 22.28 -11.71 -1.59
C LEU A 144 22.61 -11.10 -0.22
N TRP A 145 22.38 -9.80 -0.03
CA TRP A 145 22.59 -9.12 1.24
C TRP A 145 21.72 -9.72 2.36
N CYS A 146 20.44 -10.02 2.08
CA CYS A 146 19.52 -10.66 3.02
C CYS A 146 19.95 -12.08 3.47
N ARG A 147 20.88 -12.73 2.76
CA ARG A 147 21.45 -14.03 3.21
C ARG A 147 22.49 -13.87 4.30
N LYS A 148 23.09 -12.69 4.43
CA LYS A 148 24.20 -12.40 5.33
C LYS A 148 23.85 -11.43 6.46
N ASN A 149 22.67 -10.81 6.41
CA ASN A 149 22.27 -9.74 7.31
C ASN A 149 20.82 -9.93 7.76
N GLU A 150 20.48 -9.37 8.93
CA GLU A 150 19.11 -9.37 9.44
C GLU A 150 18.23 -8.42 8.62
N ARG A 151 17.14 -8.95 8.05
CA ARG A 151 16.23 -8.17 7.20
C ARG A 151 15.63 -6.96 7.90
N ARG A 152 15.41 -7.07 9.22
CA ARG A 152 14.86 -5.99 10.06
C ARG A 152 15.77 -4.76 10.16
N THR A 153 17.04 -4.88 9.78
CA THR A 153 17.98 -3.74 9.74
C THR A 153 17.90 -2.94 8.43
N LEU A 154 17.10 -3.39 7.45
CA LEU A 154 16.90 -2.68 6.20
C LEU A 154 16.04 -1.43 6.42
N THR A 155 16.58 -0.26 6.09
CA THR A 155 15.88 1.02 6.23
C THR A 155 15.44 1.57 4.88
N ARG A 156 14.40 2.41 4.89
CA ARG A 156 13.90 3.06 3.68
C ARG A 156 14.95 3.98 3.06
N ALA A 157 15.74 4.66 3.89
CA ALA A 157 16.79 5.56 3.46
C ALA A 157 17.89 4.82 2.67
N GLU A 158 18.32 3.66 3.16
CA GLU A 158 19.31 2.84 2.48
C GLU A 158 18.80 2.31 1.14
N VAL A 159 17.54 1.84 1.10
CA VAL A 159 16.90 1.41 -0.15
C VAL A 159 16.81 2.54 -1.17
N THR A 160 16.35 3.72 -0.74
CA THR A 160 16.24 4.90 -1.61
C THR A 160 17.61 5.29 -2.17
N ARG A 161 18.66 5.24 -1.34
CA ARG A 161 20.04 5.50 -1.77
C ARG A 161 20.49 4.52 -2.85
N ARG A 162 20.27 3.21 -2.66
CA ARG A 162 20.63 2.17 -3.65
C ARG A 162 19.91 2.37 -4.98
N LEU A 163 18.61 2.67 -4.94
CA LEU A 163 17.81 2.90 -6.15
C LEU A 163 18.27 4.15 -6.91
N ARG A 164 18.54 5.27 -6.21
CA ARG A 164 19.08 6.49 -6.83
C ARG A 164 20.44 6.26 -7.48
N GLN A 165 21.31 5.47 -6.86
CA GLN A 165 22.61 5.11 -7.45
C GLN A 165 22.43 4.33 -8.76
N ALA A 166 21.48 3.40 -8.81
CA ALA A 166 21.16 2.66 -10.04
C ALA A 166 20.53 3.55 -11.13
N GLU A 167 19.65 4.48 -10.76
CA GLU A 167 19.08 5.48 -11.67
C GLU A 167 20.16 6.36 -12.32
N GLN A 168 21.11 6.84 -11.52
CA GLN A 168 22.24 7.64 -11.99
C GLN A 168 23.17 6.83 -12.90
N ALA A 169 23.51 5.60 -12.51
CA ALA A 169 24.35 4.71 -13.32
C ALA A 169 23.72 4.43 -14.68
N ARG A 170 22.41 4.15 -14.72
CA ARG A 170 21.67 3.96 -15.97
C ARG A 170 21.68 5.22 -16.83
N SER A 171 21.41 6.39 -16.24
CA SER A 171 21.41 7.67 -16.96
C SER A 171 22.77 7.98 -17.60
N GLN A 172 23.88 7.62 -16.95
CA GLN A 172 25.23 7.76 -17.51
C GLN A 172 25.45 6.83 -18.71
N VAL A 173 25.00 5.58 -18.61
CA VAL A 173 25.10 4.61 -19.73
C VAL A 173 24.27 5.07 -20.92
N ASP A 174 23.04 5.53 -20.68
CA ASP A 174 22.15 6.04 -21.73
C ASP A 174 22.77 7.28 -22.42
N GLY A 175 23.37 8.19 -21.64
CA GLY A 175 24.08 9.36 -22.16
C GLY A 175 25.31 9.00 -23.00
N LEU A 176 26.10 8.00 -22.57
CA LEU A 176 27.24 7.49 -23.34
C LEU A 176 26.79 6.82 -24.65
N GLN A 177 25.72 6.03 -24.61
CA GLN A 177 25.17 5.39 -25.80
C GLN A 177 24.60 6.41 -26.80
N ALA A 178 23.94 7.47 -26.32
CA ALA A 178 23.45 8.56 -27.17
C ALA A 178 24.59 9.38 -27.84
N ALA A 179 25.78 9.40 -27.25
CA ALA A 179 26.94 10.10 -27.80
C ALA A 179 27.69 9.30 -28.90
N LEU A 180 27.54 7.97 -28.96
CA LEU A 180 28.23 7.11 -29.93
C LEU A 180 27.92 7.44 -31.40
N PRO A 181 26.67 7.69 -31.83
CA PRO A 181 26.36 8.06 -33.22
C PRO A 181 26.96 9.43 -33.59
N VAL A 182 26.94 10.39 -32.66
CA VAL A 182 27.46 11.75 -32.86
C VAL A 182 28.98 11.73 -33.04
N GLN A 183 29.70 10.93 -32.23
CA GLN A 183 31.13 10.76 -32.36
C GLN A 183 31.52 10.03 -33.67
N ARG A 184 30.77 8.99 -34.07
CA ARG A 184 30.99 8.32 -35.36
C ARG A 184 30.76 9.27 -36.53
N ALA A 185 29.69 10.06 -36.52
CA ALA A 185 29.43 11.05 -37.57
C ALA A 185 30.55 12.11 -37.65
N ALA A 186 30.98 12.67 -36.52
CA ALA A 186 32.06 13.65 -36.48
C ALA A 186 33.42 13.08 -36.94
N GLN A 187 33.73 11.82 -36.61
CA GLN A 187 34.92 11.14 -37.13
C GLN A 187 34.84 10.96 -38.65
N THR A 188 33.69 10.54 -39.18
CA THR A 188 33.50 10.31 -40.62
C THR A 188 33.65 11.61 -41.42
N VAL A 189 33.10 12.73 -40.92
CA VAL A 189 33.23 14.06 -41.55
C VAL A 189 34.69 14.55 -41.53
N ASN A 190 35.43 14.30 -40.45
CA ASN A 190 36.85 14.64 -40.37
C ASN A 190 37.72 13.82 -41.33
N PHE A 191 37.40 12.53 -41.54
CA PHE A 191 38.11 11.70 -42.53
C PHE A 191 37.87 12.18 -43.97
N VAL A 192 36.63 12.57 -44.31
CA VAL A 192 36.29 13.05 -45.65
C VAL A 192 36.97 14.39 -45.95
N ASN A 193 36.97 15.33 -45.02
CA ASN A 193 37.62 16.64 -45.20
C ASN A 193 39.15 16.53 -45.31
N LYS A 194 39.77 15.55 -44.65
CA LYS A 194 41.21 15.29 -44.75
C LYS A 194 41.61 14.60 -46.07
N ALA A 195 40.68 13.88 -46.70
CA ALA A 195 40.89 13.23 -47.99
C ALA A 195 40.63 14.16 -49.20
N ALA A 196 39.74 15.16 -49.05
CA ALA A 196 39.41 16.13 -50.10
C ALA A 196 40.37 17.33 -50.18
N GLY A 197 41.27 17.50 -49.20
CA GLY A 197 42.32 18.51 -49.21
C GLY A 197 43.65 17.98 -49.76
N LYS A 198 43.72 17.70 -51.06
CA LYS A 198 44.95 17.57 -51.84
C LYS A 198 44.75 18.11 -53.25
#